data_AF-A0A3B0IV01-F1
#
_entry.id   AF-A0A3B0IV01-F1
#
_cell.length_a   1.000
_cell.length_b   1.000
_cell.length_c   1.000
_cell.angle_alpha   90.00
_cell.angle_beta   90.00
_cell.angle_gamma   90.00
#
_symmetry.space_group_name_H-M   'P 1'
#
loop_
_entity.id
_entity.type
_entity.pdbx_description
1 polymer ?
#
loop_
_entity_poly.entity_id
_entity_poly.type
_entity_poly.pdbx_seq_one_letter_code
_entity_poly.pdbx_strand_id
1 'polypeptide(L)'
;MYIPHIVLQSLAETAQALKMAPDCLYEIVSAGEMLFCTEAIKDLFRKSPGSRLINMYGTSETHVVTSYTLQGEPDNWPTAVPVGYPADNCGVYIVDETNQLVNNKSGRL
;
A
#
# COMPACT_ATOMS: atom_id res chain seq x y z
N MET A 1 -10.80 5.09 3.52
CA MET A 1 -10.24 5.60 4.80
C MET A 1 -8.72 5.65 4.68
N TYR A 2 -8.06 6.71 5.16
CA TYR A 2 -6.60 6.76 5.26
C TYR A 2 -6.14 6.29 6.65
N ILE A 3 -5.22 5.33 6.72
CA ILE A 3 -4.58 4.91 7.97
C ILE A 3 -3.10 4.53 7.73
N PRO A 4 -2.18 4.83 8.65
CA PRO A 4 -0.82 4.29 8.62
C PRO A 4 -0.81 2.75 8.66
N HIS A 5 0.27 2.14 8.17
CA HIS A 5 0.39 0.68 8.14
C HIS A 5 0.30 0.09 9.55
N ILE A 6 0.90 0.72 10.56
CA ILE A 6 0.83 0.24 11.94
C ILE A 6 -0.60 0.19 12.49
N VAL A 7 -1.44 1.15 12.11
CA VAL A 7 -2.85 1.18 12.53
C VAL A 7 -3.66 0.14 11.76
N LEU A 8 -3.39 -0.05 10.47
CA LEU A 8 -3.98 -1.13 9.68
C LEU A 8 -3.63 -2.50 10.25
N GLN A 9 -2.37 -2.71 10.64
CA GLN A 9 -1.91 -3.96 11.24
C GLN A 9 -2.66 -4.23 12.54
N SER A 10 -2.72 -3.25 13.44
CA SER A 10 -3.43 -3.36 14.72
C SER A 10 -4.93 -3.63 14.53
N LEU A 11 -5.56 -2.97 13.55
CA LEU A 11 -6.95 -3.22 13.18
C LEU A 11 -7.15 -4.66 12.70
N ALA A 12 -6.27 -5.16 11.83
CA ALA A 12 -6.36 -6.50 11.27
C ALA A 12 -6.17 -7.59 12.34
N GLU A 13 -5.21 -7.43 13.25
CA GLU A 13 -4.99 -8.32 14.38
C GLU A 13 -6.18 -8.32 15.35
N THR A 14 -6.74 -7.15 15.62
CA THR A 14 -7.92 -7.02 16.49
C THR A 14 -9.14 -7.69 15.87
N ALA A 15 -9.37 -7.46 14.57
CA ALA A 15 -10.44 -8.11 13.80
C ALA A 15 -10.29 -9.64 13.83
N GLN A 16 -9.07 -10.15 13.66
CA GLN A 16 -8.77 -11.58 13.76
C GLN A 16 -9.05 -12.13 15.16
N ALA A 17 -8.58 -11.46 16.21
CA ALA A 17 -8.77 -11.88 17.60
C ALA A 17 -10.25 -11.90 18.00
N LEU A 18 -11.02 -10.90 17.56
CA LEU A 18 -12.46 -10.78 17.81
C LEU A 18 -13.31 -11.62 16.84
N LYS A 19 -12.68 -12.28 15.85
CA LYS A 19 -13.36 -13.03 14.77
C LYS A 19 -14.45 -12.21 14.05
N MET A 20 -14.21 -10.92 13.89
CA MET A 20 -15.11 -9.99 13.20
C MET A 20 -14.38 -9.29 12.07
N ALA A 21 -15.11 -8.88 11.04
CA ALA A 21 -14.63 -7.94 10.05
C ALA A 21 -15.62 -6.77 9.97
N PRO A 22 -15.20 -5.57 9.58
CA PRO A 22 -16.12 -4.45 9.43
C PRO A 22 -17.07 -4.71 8.24
N ASP A 23 -18.37 -4.67 8.48
CA ASP A 23 -19.40 -4.96 7.46
C ASP A 23 -19.42 -3.95 6.30
N CYS A 24 -18.81 -2.77 6.48
CA CYS A 24 -18.84 -1.66 5.54
C CYS A 24 -17.44 -1.19 5.10
N LEU A 25 -16.43 -2.06 5.21
CA LEU A 25 -15.12 -1.73 4.68
C LEU A 25 -15.18 -1.68 3.14
N TYR A 26 -14.81 -0.54 2.56
CA TYR A 26 -14.84 -0.34 1.11
C TYR A 26 -13.44 -0.06 0.56
N GLU A 27 -12.68 0.80 1.24
CA GLU A 27 -11.35 1.20 0.77
C GLU A 27 -10.46 1.63 1.94
N ILE A 28 -9.27 1.05 2.00
CA ILE A 28 -8.18 1.46 2.88
C ILE A 28 -7.03 2.00 2.03
N VAL A 29 -6.58 3.19 2.37
CA VAL A 29 -5.38 3.82 1.81
C VAL A 29 -4.34 3.88 2.92
N SER A 30 -3.14 3.36 2.65
CA SER A 30 -1.98 3.45 3.54
C SER A 30 -0.87 4.23 2.86
N ALA A 31 -0.15 5.05 3.62
CA ALA A 31 1.03 5.77 3.15
C ALA A 31 1.97 6.12 4.32
N GLY A 32 3.11 6.73 4.01
CA GLY A 32 4.06 7.28 4.98
C GLY A 32 5.09 6.28 5.53
N GLU A 33 4.86 4.98 5.34
CA GLU A 33 5.78 3.91 5.70
C GLU A 33 5.62 2.72 4.74
N MET A 34 6.48 1.71 4.87
CA MET A 34 6.40 0.51 4.04
C MET A 34 5.17 -0.32 4.40
N LEU A 35 4.29 -0.54 3.42
CA LEU A 35 3.12 -1.39 3.58
C LEU A 35 3.50 -2.86 3.38
N PHE A 36 3.33 -3.66 4.44
CA PHE A 36 3.42 -5.11 4.35
C PHE A 36 2.04 -5.77 4.36
N CYS A 37 1.79 -6.70 3.43
CA CYS A 37 0.60 -7.55 3.46
C CYS A 37 0.83 -8.76 4.36
N THR A 38 0.71 -8.56 5.67
CA THR A 38 0.78 -9.64 6.65
C THR A 38 -0.44 -10.57 6.52
N GLU A 39 -0.35 -11.77 7.10
CA GLU A 39 -1.47 -12.72 7.10
C GLU A 39 -2.71 -12.18 7.82
N ALA A 40 -2.54 -11.36 8.86
CA ALA A 40 -3.66 -10.70 9.52
C ALA A 40 -4.38 -9.73 8.55
N ILE A 41 -3.62 -8.93 7.80
CA ILE A 41 -4.17 -8.02 6.79
C ILE A 41 -4.86 -8.83 5.69
N LYS A 42 -4.22 -9.87 5.15
CA LYS A 42 -4.86 -10.71 4.13
C LYS A 42 -6.17 -11.34 4.63
N ASP A 43 -6.20 -11.83 5.87
CA ASP A 43 -7.42 -12.39 6.49
C ASP A 43 -8.54 -11.35 6.64
N LEU A 44 -8.21 -10.12 7.03
CA LEU A 44 -9.17 -9.01 7.11
C LEU A 44 -9.84 -8.75 5.75
N PHE A 45 -9.04 -8.71 4.68
CA PHE A 45 -9.55 -8.47 3.32
C PHE A 45 -10.23 -9.71 2.71
N ARG A 46 -9.84 -10.94 3.07
CA ARG A 46 -10.60 -12.16 2.72
C ARG A 46 -12.02 -12.13 3.28
N LYS A 47 -12.19 -11.58 4.48
CA LYS A 47 -13.49 -11.43 5.15
C LYS A 47 -14.28 -10.19 4.72
N SER A 48 -13.68 -9.32 3.92
CA SER A 48 -14.28 -8.06 3.46
C SER A 48 -14.30 -8.00 1.93
N PRO A 49 -15.04 -8.90 1.25
CA PRO A 49 -15.04 -8.96 -0.21
C PRO A 49 -15.51 -7.63 -0.82
N GLY A 50 -14.79 -7.16 -1.84
CA GLY A 50 -15.04 -5.85 -2.47
C GLY A 50 -14.29 -4.68 -1.81
N SER A 51 -13.66 -4.89 -0.65
CA SER A 51 -12.71 -3.92 -0.09
C SER A 51 -11.45 -3.81 -0.93
N ARG A 52 -10.89 -2.60 -1.01
CA ARG A 52 -9.62 -2.32 -1.68
C ARG A 52 -8.55 -1.88 -0.69
N LEU A 53 -7.32 -2.34 -0.89
CA LEU A 53 -6.14 -1.82 -0.19
C LEU A 53 -5.24 -1.11 -1.20
N ILE A 54 -4.90 0.14 -0.89
CA ILE A 54 -4.12 1.02 -1.76
C ILE A 54 -2.89 1.49 -0.97
N ASN A 55 -1.71 1.20 -1.49
CA ASN A 55 -0.48 1.81 -1.03
C ASN A 55 -0.27 3.12 -1.79
N MET A 56 -0.13 4.23 -1.09
CA MET A 56 0.26 5.51 -1.67
C MET A 56 1.62 5.91 -1.13
N TYR A 57 2.42 6.53 -1.99
CA TYR A 57 3.68 7.12 -1.59
C TYR A 57 3.74 8.57 -2.05
N GLY A 58 4.33 9.39 -1.19
CA GLY A 58 4.34 10.83 -1.34
C GLY A 58 5.17 11.47 -0.24
N THR A 59 5.88 12.55 -0.57
CA THR A 59 6.57 13.37 0.44
C THR A 59 5.67 14.52 0.89
N SER A 60 6.03 15.19 1.99
CA SER A 60 5.33 16.39 2.45
C SER A 60 5.25 17.48 1.37
N GLU A 61 6.26 17.56 0.51
CA GLU A 61 6.41 18.58 -0.52
C GLU A 61 5.66 18.26 -1.81
N THR A 62 5.39 16.98 -2.08
CA THR A 62 4.89 16.51 -3.38
C THR A 62 3.49 15.89 -3.32
N HIS A 63 2.89 15.79 -2.13
CA HIS A 63 1.65 15.05 -1.89
C HIS A 63 1.77 13.60 -2.41
N VAL A 64 0.68 12.97 -2.87
CA VAL A 64 0.71 11.61 -3.41
C VAL A 64 1.37 11.61 -4.80
N VAL A 65 2.54 10.99 -4.90
CA VAL A 65 3.32 10.91 -6.15
C VAL A 65 3.08 9.59 -6.86
N THR A 66 2.95 8.49 -6.11
CA THR A 66 2.68 7.16 -6.66
C THR A 66 1.61 6.42 -5.88
N SER A 67 0.95 5.48 -6.55
CA SER A 67 0.01 4.56 -5.90
C SER A 67 0.05 3.15 -6.48
N TYR A 68 -0.24 2.18 -5.64
CA TYR A 68 -0.40 0.78 -5.98
C TYR A 68 -1.68 0.23 -5.34
N THR A 69 -2.70 -0.05 -6.14
CA THR A 69 -3.90 -0.74 -5.67
C THR A 69 -3.65 -2.25 -5.72
N LEU A 70 -3.81 -2.95 -4.61
CA LEU A 70 -3.79 -4.42 -4.61
C LEU A 70 -5.00 -4.95 -5.36
N GLN A 71 -4.75 -5.90 -6.28
CA GLN A 71 -5.74 -6.50 -7.15
C GLN A 71 -5.79 -8.01 -6.93
N GLY A 72 -6.96 -8.60 -7.22
CA GLY A 72 -7.19 -10.04 -7.06
C GLY A 72 -7.26 -10.49 -5.60
N GLU A 73 -7.23 -11.81 -5.41
CA GLU A 73 -7.39 -12.44 -4.10
C GLU A 73 -6.26 -12.05 -3.12
N PRO A 74 -6.58 -11.74 -1.85
CA PRO A 74 -5.59 -11.34 -0.84
C PRO A 74 -4.43 -12.33 -0.66
N ASP A 75 -4.66 -13.62 -0.89
CA ASP A 75 -3.63 -14.65 -0.76
C ASP A 75 -2.49 -14.48 -1.79
N ASN A 76 -2.77 -13.83 -2.92
CA ASN A 76 -1.80 -13.56 -3.98
C ASN A 76 -1.08 -12.22 -3.82
N TRP A 77 -1.40 -11.42 -2.79
CA TRP A 77 -0.78 -10.12 -2.60
C TRP A 77 0.70 -10.26 -2.20
N PRO A 78 1.59 -9.40 -2.71
CA PRO A 78 3.01 -9.43 -2.36
C PRO A 78 3.21 -9.06 -0.89
N THR A 79 4.17 -9.69 -0.22
CA THR A 79 4.48 -9.38 1.19
C THR A 79 4.88 -7.92 1.38
N ALA A 80 5.78 -7.40 0.55
CA ALA A 80 6.15 -5.99 0.53
C ALA A 80 5.47 -5.30 -0.65
N VAL A 81 4.57 -4.34 -0.37
CA VAL A 81 3.78 -3.69 -1.41
C VAL A 81 4.61 -2.63 -2.12
N PRO A 82 4.71 -2.67 -3.47
CA PRO A 82 5.39 -1.62 -4.22
C PRO A 82 4.82 -0.24 -3.94
N VAL A 83 5.65 0.80 -4.06
CA VAL A 83 5.18 2.21 -4.03
C VAL A 83 4.29 2.55 -5.23
N GLY A 84 4.37 1.74 -6.28
CA GLY A 84 3.44 1.73 -7.40
C GLY A 84 3.86 2.60 -8.56
N TYR A 85 2.85 3.13 -9.26
CA TYR A 85 3.03 3.90 -10.48
C TYR A 85 2.74 5.38 -10.23
N PRO A 86 3.31 6.29 -11.03
CA PRO A 86 3.02 7.72 -10.93
C PRO A 86 1.52 8.00 -10.99
N ALA A 87 1.06 8.95 -10.18
CA ALA A 87 -0.26 9.52 -10.34
C ALA A 87 -0.41 10.21 -11.71
N ASP A 88 -1.66 10.44 -12.12
CA ASP A 88 -1.93 11.14 -13.38
C ASP A 88 -1.21 12.49 -13.43
N ASN A 89 -0.58 12.78 -14.57
CA ASN A 89 0.23 13.99 -14.80
C ASN A 89 1.47 14.12 -13.88
N CYS A 90 1.88 13.05 -13.18
CA CYS A 90 3.15 12.98 -12.47
C CYS A 90 4.19 12.14 -13.23
N GLY A 91 5.45 12.55 -13.15
CA GLY A 91 6.59 11.78 -13.64
C GLY A 91 7.47 11.31 -12.48
N VAL A 92 7.88 10.05 -12.51
CA VAL A 92 8.83 9.48 -11.53
C VAL A 92 10.07 9.03 -12.28
N TYR A 93 11.23 9.41 -11.75
CA TYR A 93 12.52 9.13 -12.34
C TYR A 93 13.41 8.49 -11.28
N ILE A 94 14.10 7.40 -11.63
CA ILE A 94 15.14 6.84 -10.77
C ILE A 94 16.48 7.33 -11.31
N VAL A 95 17.28 7.93 -10.44
CA VAL A 95 18.62 8.44 -10.79
C VAL A 95 19.72 7.75 -9.98
N ASP A 96 20.89 7.61 -10.59
CA ASP A 96 22.10 7.19 -9.90
C ASP A 96 22.79 8.34 -9.13
N GLU A 97 23.92 8.06 -8.50
CA GLU A 97 24.71 9.03 -7.72
C GLU A 97 25.22 10.21 -8.56
N THR A 98 25.29 10.04 -9.89
CA THR A 98 25.71 11.08 -10.84
C THR A 98 24.52 11.82 -11.47
N ASN A 99 23.31 11.60 -10.96
CA ASN A 99 22.03 12.12 -11.47
C ASN A 99 21.71 11.67 -12.91
N GLN A 100 22.19 10.50 -13.33
CA GLN A 100 21.79 9.89 -14.60
C GLN A 100 20.59 8.98 -14.40
N LEU A 101 19.68 8.97 -15.38
CA LEU A 101 18.51 8.10 -15.36
C LEU A 101 18.92 6.62 -15.43
N VAL A 102 18.34 5.81 -14.55
CA VAL A 102 18.55 4.37 -14.54
C VAL A 102 17.22 3.61 -14.61
N ASN A 103 17.20 2.55 -15.43
CA ASN A 103 16.04 1.67 -15.56
C ASN A 103 16.33 0.32 -14.90
N ASN A 104 15.36 -0.21 -14.15
CA ASN A 104 15.43 -1.51 -13.48
C ASN A 104 16.66 -1.68 -12.56
N LYS A 105 17.11 -0.59 -11.94
CA LYS A 105 18.20 -0.57 -10.95
C LYS A 105 17.77 0.24 -9.74
N SER A 106 18.33 -0.09 -8.58
CA SER A 106 18.18 0.73 -7.38
C SER A 106 18.84 2.08 -7.58
N GLY A 107 18.22 3.14 -7.04
CA GLY A 107 18.70 4.50 -7.13
C GLY A 107 17.85 5.41 -6.23
N ARG A 108 18.02 6.72 -6.41
CA ARG A 108 17.21 7.73 -5.72
C ARG A 108 15.99 8.08 -6.57
N LEU A 109 14.82 8.16 -5.93
CA LEU A 109 13.58 8.72 -6.47
C LEU A 109 13.67 10.26 -6.57
#